data_AF-A0A2K2V3W7-F1
#
_entry.id   AF-A0A2K2V3W7-F1
#
_cell.length_a   1.000
_cell.length_b   1.000
_cell.length_c   1.000
_cell.angle_alpha   90.00
_cell.angle_beta   90.00
_cell.angle_gamma   90.00
#
_symmetry.space_group_name_H-M   'P 1'
#
loop_
_entity.id
_entity.type
_entity.pdbx_description
1 polymer ?
#
loop_
_entity_poly.entity_id
_entity_poly.type
_entity_poly.pdbx_seq_one_letter_code
_entity_poly.pdbx_strand_id
1 'polypeptide(L)'
;MFDIRRIIEVADKNGFINVVKEPVSVIYGVSYHLKLLDGRGPILFERPVMPDGKESKFRVLGGVANNRAFIKLLLGASTEREISKKILEAIRSGIKPVEVERTAAPVMRNSIEGDNVDVGSLLPILKHYTGEPSRYITAGIVIAYDDENRIFSASYHRMMPVSKNSLVLRIVEGRKLHRLVKRAEKERRELKVAVSIGSELGLII
;
A
#
# COMPACT_ATOMS: atom_id res chain seq x y z
N MET A 1 -2.74 -8.71 -15.96
CA MET A 1 -2.46 -8.44 -14.53
C MET A 1 -2.51 -6.93 -14.33
N PHE A 2 -3.38 -6.43 -13.45
CA PHE A 2 -3.63 -4.99 -13.30
C PHE A 2 -2.82 -4.44 -12.11
N ASP A 3 -1.50 -4.39 -12.24
CA ASP A 3 -0.62 -3.91 -11.18
C ASP A 3 -0.67 -2.37 -11.00
N ILE A 4 0.05 -1.85 -10.01
CA ILE A 4 0.10 -0.41 -9.74
C ILE A 4 0.66 0.41 -10.91
N ARG A 5 1.50 -0.17 -11.77
CA ARG A 5 2.03 0.52 -12.96
C ARG A 5 0.93 0.72 -13.99
N ARG A 6 0.06 -0.29 -14.15
CA ARG A 6 -1.10 -0.18 -15.02
C ARG A 6 -2.07 0.91 -14.55
N ILE A 7 -2.23 1.10 -13.24
CA ILE A 7 -3.01 2.23 -12.68
C ILE A 7 -2.44 3.57 -13.15
N ILE A 8 -1.11 3.74 -13.10
CA ILE A 8 -0.43 4.95 -13.58
C ILE A 8 -0.66 5.15 -15.08
N GLU A 9 -0.50 4.11 -15.90
CA GLU A 9 -0.74 4.18 -17.35
C GLU A 9 -2.19 4.56 -17.69
N VAL A 10 -3.17 4.02 -16.97
CA VAL A 10 -4.59 4.35 -17.18
C VAL A 10 -4.86 5.79 -16.75
N ALA A 11 -4.28 6.24 -15.64
CA ALA A 11 -4.40 7.63 -15.20
C ALA A 11 -3.81 8.59 -16.24
N ASP A 12 -2.62 8.29 -16.76
CA ASP A 12 -1.91 9.11 -17.75
C ASP A 12 -2.69 9.21 -19.07
N LYS A 13 -3.09 8.07 -19.64
CA LYS A 13 -3.85 8.02 -20.91
C LYS A 13 -5.19 8.75 -20.86
N ASN A 14 -5.75 8.95 -19.67
CA ASN A 14 -7.06 9.57 -19.48
C ASN A 14 -6.96 10.94 -18.78
N GLY A 15 -5.77 11.52 -18.64
CA GLY A 15 -5.58 12.86 -18.10
C GLY A 15 -5.89 13.00 -16.59
N PHE A 16 -5.82 11.90 -15.83
CA PHE A 16 -6.04 11.90 -14.38
C PHE A 16 -4.74 11.94 -13.56
N ILE A 17 -3.58 11.69 -14.17
CA ILE A 17 -2.30 11.69 -13.44
C ILE A 17 -1.81 13.12 -13.19
N ASN A 18 -1.36 13.38 -11.97
CA ASN A 18 -0.64 14.59 -11.61
C ASN A 18 0.82 14.20 -11.36
N VAL A 19 1.78 14.85 -12.03
CA VAL A 19 3.20 14.51 -11.90
C VAL A 19 3.95 15.68 -11.28
N VAL A 20 4.65 15.40 -10.18
CA VAL A 20 5.51 16.33 -9.46
C VAL A 20 6.96 15.91 -9.75
N LYS A 21 7.67 16.75 -10.53
CA LYS A 21 8.99 16.42 -11.10
C LYS A 21 10.14 16.98 -10.27
N GLU A 22 9.87 18.03 -9.52
CA GLU A 22 10.82 18.66 -8.61
C GLU A 22 11.11 17.75 -7.41
N PRO A 23 12.28 17.92 -6.76
CA PRO A 23 12.57 17.25 -5.51
C PRO A 23 11.58 17.66 -4.41
N VAL A 24 10.96 16.68 -3.76
CA VAL A 24 9.99 16.94 -2.68
C VAL A 24 10.33 16.13 -1.44
N SER A 25 10.49 16.82 -0.32
CA SER A 25 10.76 16.17 0.98
C SER A 25 9.65 15.20 1.39
N VAL A 26 10.05 13.99 1.84
CA VAL A 26 9.14 13.04 2.48
C VAL A 26 8.64 13.52 3.84
N ILE A 27 9.30 14.55 4.41
CA ILE A 27 8.87 15.24 5.62
C ILE A 27 7.96 16.40 5.21
N TYR A 28 6.65 16.22 5.39
CA TYR A 28 5.57 17.18 5.11
C TYR A 28 5.38 17.55 3.63
N GLY A 29 6.44 17.66 2.82
CA GLY A 29 6.39 18.12 1.43
C GLY A 29 5.48 17.28 0.55
N VAL A 30 5.68 15.96 0.50
CA VAL A 30 4.81 15.07 -0.28
C VAL A 30 3.36 15.16 0.21
N SER A 31 3.15 15.26 1.52
CA SER A 31 1.82 15.34 2.12
C SER A 31 1.11 16.66 1.84
N TYR A 32 1.85 17.77 1.76
CA TYR A 32 1.34 19.07 1.35
C TYR A 32 0.77 19.00 -0.08
N HIS A 33 1.53 18.42 -1.01
CA HIS A 33 1.08 18.23 -2.40
C HIS A 33 -0.11 17.29 -2.49
N LEU A 34 -0.09 16.18 -1.75
CA LEU A 34 -1.23 15.25 -1.66
C LEU A 34 -2.50 15.97 -1.21
N LYS A 35 -2.40 16.92 -0.27
CA LYS A 35 -3.54 17.72 0.19
C LYS A 35 -3.97 18.77 -0.82
N LEU A 36 -3.02 19.46 -1.46
CA LEU A 36 -3.28 20.50 -2.46
C LEU A 36 -4.01 19.94 -3.69
N LEU A 37 -3.65 18.73 -4.10
CA LEU A 37 -4.16 18.05 -5.29
C LEU A 37 -5.23 17.01 -4.94
N ASP A 38 -5.76 17.02 -3.71
CA ASP A 38 -6.81 16.11 -3.28
C ASP A 38 -8.03 16.22 -4.20
N GLY A 39 -8.61 15.08 -4.58
CA GLY A 39 -9.70 15.01 -5.55
C GLY A 39 -9.30 15.16 -7.02
N ARG A 40 -8.04 15.46 -7.36
CA ARG A 40 -7.59 15.66 -8.77
C ARG A 40 -7.11 14.39 -9.47
N GLY A 41 -7.15 13.24 -8.80
CA GLY A 41 -6.62 11.98 -9.30
C GLY A 41 -5.28 11.59 -8.64
N PRO A 42 -4.65 10.50 -9.10
CA PRO A 42 -3.38 10.04 -8.55
C PRO A 42 -2.27 11.06 -8.76
N ILE A 43 -1.32 11.08 -7.82
CA ILE A 43 -0.18 12.00 -7.83
C ILE A 43 1.11 11.18 -7.73
N LEU A 44 1.96 11.33 -8.76
CA LEU A 44 3.26 10.69 -8.85
C LEU A 44 4.37 11.69 -8.54
N PHE A 45 5.16 11.41 -7.52
CA PHE A 45 6.36 12.17 -7.15
C PHE A 45 7.59 11.43 -7.67
N GLU A 46 8.30 12.06 -8.62
CA GLU A 46 9.44 11.43 -9.28
C GLU A 46 10.71 11.45 -8.42
N ARG A 47 10.86 12.49 -7.59
CA ARG A 47 12.09 12.74 -6.83
C ARG A 47 11.82 12.98 -5.33
N PRO A 48 11.33 11.98 -4.57
CA PRO A 48 11.16 12.13 -3.13
C PRO A 48 12.52 12.32 -2.46
N VAL A 49 12.65 13.33 -1.59
CA VAL A 49 13.88 13.62 -0.85
C VAL A 49 13.77 13.03 0.56
N MET A 50 14.71 12.17 0.90
CA MET A 50 14.82 11.45 2.16
C MET A 50 15.26 12.37 3.31
N PRO A 51 15.12 11.96 4.59
CA PRO A 51 15.53 12.78 5.73
C PRO A 51 17.02 13.14 5.77
N ASP A 52 17.88 12.36 5.10
CA ASP A 52 19.32 12.63 4.96
C ASP A 52 19.65 13.58 3.80
N GLY A 53 18.63 14.12 3.12
CA GLY A 53 18.77 15.07 2.00
C GLY A 53 18.99 14.42 0.64
N LYS A 54 19.12 13.08 0.55
CA LYS A 54 19.31 12.39 -0.72
C LYS A 54 17.99 12.07 -1.40
N GLU A 55 17.99 11.97 -2.72
CA GLU A 55 16.83 11.47 -3.46
C GLU A 55 16.63 9.97 -3.23
N SER A 56 15.37 9.58 -3.05
CA SER A 56 14.98 8.18 -2.93
C SER A 56 15.17 7.46 -4.25
N LYS A 57 15.60 6.20 -4.18
CA LYS A 57 15.59 5.29 -5.33
C LYS A 57 14.16 4.95 -5.79
N PHE A 58 13.17 5.18 -4.93
CA PHE A 58 11.77 4.90 -5.20
C PHE A 58 10.99 6.20 -5.42
N ARG A 59 10.13 6.18 -6.43
CA ARG A 59 9.08 7.18 -6.63
C ARG A 59 7.95 6.95 -5.62
N VAL A 60 7.19 8.00 -5.32
CA VAL A 60 5.99 7.89 -4.46
C VAL A 60 4.75 8.10 -5.30
N LEU A 61 3.79 7.19 -5.19
CA LEU A 61 2.44 7.36 -5.75
C LEU A 61 1.46 7.52 -4.59
N GLY A 62 0.63 8.56 -4.64
CA GLY A 62 -0.45 8.79 -3.68
C GLY A 62 -1.75 9.17 -4.37
N GLY A 63 -2.84 9.27 -3.61
CA GLY A 63 -4.12 9.75 -4.14
C GLY A 63 -4.82 8.80 -5.13
N VAL A 64 -4.45 7.51 -5.17
CA VAL A 64 -5.02 6.55 -6.14
C VAL A 64 -6.56 6.51 -6.10
N ALA A 65 -7.15 6.62 -4.91
CA ALA A 65 -8.60 6.56 -4.71
C ALA A 65 -9.22 7.91 -4.29
N ASN A 66 -8.61 9.04 -4.66
CA ASN A 66 -9.12 10.37 -4.27
C ASN A 66 -10.18 10.95 -5.23
N ASN A 67 -10.34 10.40 -6.44
CA ASN A 67 -11.21 10.94 -7.47
C ASN A 67 -12.25 9.90 -7.93
N ARG A 68 -13.54 10.22 -7.78
CA ARG A 68 -14.64 9.30 -8.12
C ARG A 68 -14.72 8.97 -9.61
N ALA A 69 -14.46 9.94 -10.49
CA ALA A 69 -14.46 9.70 -11.93
C ALA A 69 -13.33 8.74 -12.33
N PHE A 70 -12.17 8.88 -11.71
CA PHE A 70 -11.04 7.98 -11.90
C PHE A 70 -11.34 6.57 -11.35
N ILE A 71 -11.94 6.43 -10.17
CA ILE A 71 -12.33 5.12 -9.63
C ILE A 71 -13.35 4.42 -10.55
N LYS A 72 -14.35 5.17 -11.04
CA LYS A 72 -15.31 4.67 -12.04
C LYS A 72 -14.61 4.17 -13.30
N LEU A 73 -13.67 4.93 -13.84
CA LEU A 73 -12.84 4.53 -14.98
C LEU A 73 -12.07 3.24 -14.69
N LEU A 74 -11.38 3.17 -13.55
CA LEU A 74 -10.56 2.01 -13.15
C LEU A 74 -11.41 0.73 -13.03
N LEU A 75 -12.64 0.84 -12.55
CA LEU A 75 -13.55 -0.30 -12.36
C LEU A 75 -14.43 -0.58 -13.59
N GLY A 76 -14.29 0.20 -14.66
CA GLY A 76 -15.16 0.09 -15.84
C GLY A 76 -16.63 0.25 -15.47
N ALA A 77 -16.94 1.29 -14.68
CA ALA A 77 -18.26 1.61 -14.18
C ALA A 77 -18.64 3.04 -14.56
N SER A 78 -19.93 3.25 -14.85
CA SER A 78 -20.50 4.56 -15.17
C SER A 78 -21.13 5.23 -13.95
N THR A 79 -21.57 4.43 -12.96
CA THR A 79 -22.24 4.89 -11.73
C THR A 79 -21.68 4.26 -10.45
N GLU A 80 -21.90 4.93 -9.31
CA GLU A 80 -21.54 4.39 -7.98
C GLU A 80 -22.32 3.12 -7.62
N ARG A 81 -23.54 2.98 -8.16
CA ARG A 81 -24.35 1.78 -8.00
C ARG A 81 -23.70 0.58 -8.71
N GLU A 82 -23.14 0.80 -9.90
CA GLU A 82 -22.40 -0.24 -10.62
C GLU A 82 -21.12 -0.62 -9.90
N ILE A 83 -20.40 0.34 -9.29
CA ILE A 83 -19.25 0.04 -8.42
C ILE A 83 -19.68 -0.88 -7.28
N SER A 84 -20.72 -0.50 -6.53
CA SER A 84 -21.25 -1.32 -5.43
C SER A 84 -21.65 -2.72 -5.89
N LYS A 85 -22.31 -2.83 -7.04
CA LYS A 85 -22.71 -4.11 -7.63
C LYS A 85 -21.49 -4.99 -7.95
N LYS A 86 -20.47 -4.43 -8.63
CA LYS A 86 -19.23 -5.14 -8.97
C LYS A 86 -18.48 -5.63 -7.72
N ILE A 87 -18.39 -4.81 -6.67
CA ILE A 87 -17.75 -5.20 -5.40
C ILE A 87 -18.51 -6.35 -4.74
N LEU A 88 -19.85 -6.26 -4.67
CA LEU A 88 -20.66 -7.33 -4.08
C LEU A 88 -20.57 -8.64 -4.87
N GLU A 89 -20.54 -8.58 -6.20
CA GLU A 89 -20.30 -9.74 -7.06
C GLU A 89 -18.92 -10.33 -6.79
N ALA A 90 -17.85 -9.51 -6.76
CA ALA A 90 -16.50 -9.97 -6.47
C ALA A 90 -16.34 -10.61 -5.08
N ILE A 91 -17.06 -10.11 -4.06
CA ILE A 91 -17.08 -10.72 -2.72
C ILE A 91 -17.75 -12.11 -2.76
N ARG A 92 -18.80 -12.28 -3.57
CA ARG A 92 -19.56 -13.53 -3.66
C ARG A 92 -18.87 -14.58 -4.52
N SER A 93 -18.26 -14.17 -5.63
CA SER A 93 -17.61 -15.06 -6.60
C SER A 93 -16.09 -14.86 -6.65
N GLY A 94 -15.49 -14.57 -5.49
CA GLY A 94 -14.06 -14.30 -5.37
C GLY A 94 -13.19 -15.40 -5.99
N ILE A 95 -12.16 -14.98 -6.71
CA ILE A 95 -11.21 -15.88 -7.37
C ILE A 95 -10.07 -16.17 -6.38
N LYS A 96 -9.72 -17.45 -6.20
CA LYS A 96 -8.57 -17.81 -5.38
C LYS A 96 -7.27 -17.37 -6.07
N PRO A 97 -6.28 -16.84 -5.33
CA PRO A 97 -4.98 -16.55 -5.90
C PRO A 97 -4.34 -17.83 -6.43
N VAL A 98 -3.60 -17.71 -7.52
CA VAL A 98 -2.81 -18.80 -8.11
C VAL A 98 -1.37 -18.58 -7.71
N GLU A 99 -0.73 -19.63 -7.20
CA GLU A 99 0.70 -19.61 -6.92
C GLU A 99 1.48 -19.60 -8.23
N VAL A 100 2.54 -18.79 -8.28
CA VAL A 100 3.39 -18.64 -9.46
C VAL A 100 4.84 -18.88 -9.08
N GLU A 101 5.62 -19.35 -10.04
CA GLU A 101 7.06 -19.50 -9.89
C GLU A 101 7.71 -18.17 -9.47
N ARG A 102 8.73 -18.26 -8.61
CA ARG A 102 9.46 -17.08 -8.11
C ARG A 102 10.01 -16.21 -9.25
N THR A 103 10.47 -16.83 -10.33
CA THR A 103 11.01 -16.16 -11.52
C THR A 103 9.95 -15.35 -12.28
N ALA A 104 8.67 -15.71 -12.16
CA ALA A 104 7.56 -15.00 -12.76
C ALA A 104 7.08 -13.81 -11.90
N ALA A 105 7.48 -13.72 -10.62
CA ALA A 105 7.02 -12.70 -9.68
C ALA A 105 7.92 -11.44 -9.70
N PRO A 106 7.48 -10.28 -10.25
CA PRO A 106 8.33 -9.10 -10.37
C PRO A 106 8.80 -8.53 -9.03
N VAL A 107 8.02 -8.76 -7.95
CA VAL A 107 8.37 -8.36 -6.58
C VAL A 107 9.59 -9.11 -6.04
N MET A 108 9.91 -10.29 -6.60
CA MET A 108 11.02 -11.14 -6.17
C MET A 108 12.34 -10.85 -6.89
N ARG A 109 12.38 -9.86 -7.81
CA ARG A 109 13.58 -9.53 -8.60
C ARG A 109 14.75 -9.00 -7.77
N ASN A 110 14.47 -8.40 -6.62
CA ASN A 110 15.48 -7.90 -5.69
C ASN A 110 15.09 -8.32 -4.28
N SER A 111 16.07 -8.70 -3.45
CA SER A 111 15.87 -8.93 -2.02
C SER A 111 16.97 -8.25 -1.21
N ILE A 112 16.61 -7.84 0.00
CA ILE A 112 17.52 -7.36 1.05
C ILE A 112 17.14 -8.13 2.30
N GLU A 113 18.11 -8.80 2.90
CA GLU A 113 17.89 -9.77 3.99
C GLU A 113 18.90 -9.56 5.11
N GLY A 114 18.58 -10.07 6.30
CA GLY A 114 19.43 -10.00 7.49
C GLY A 114 19.76 -8.57 7.92
N ASP A 115 21.01 -8.35 8.32
CA ASP A 115 21.48 -7.08 8.90
C ASP A 115 21.51 -5.91 7.91
N ASN A 116 21.36 -6.18 6.61
CA ASN A 116 21.28 -5.15 5.56
C ASN A 116 19.91 -4.48 5.50
N VAL A 117 18.90 -4.99 6.21
CA VAL A 117 17.55 -4.43 6.22
C VAL A 117 17.51 -3.17 7.11
N ASP A 118 17.32 -2.02 6.45
CA ASP A 118 17.00 -0.76 7.10
C ASP A 118 15.81 -0.09 6.39
N VAL A 119 14.59 -0.45 6.81
CA VAL A 119 13.33 -0.01 6.22
C VAL A 119 13.21 1.52 6.19
N GLY A 120 13.68 2.18 7.25
CA GLY A 120 13.61 3.63 7.41
C GLY A 120 14.50 4.40 6.44
N SER A 121 15.64 3.82 6.06
CA SER A 121 16.57 4.39 5.06
C SER A 121 16.24 3.98 3.63
N LEU A 122 15.66 2.78 3.43
CA LEU A 122 15.37 2.22 2.11
C LEU A 122 14.14 2.84 1.46
N LEU A 123 13.05 3.05 2.22
CA LEU A 123 11.76 3.46 1.68
C LEU A 123 11.49 4.96 1.93
N PRO A 124 10.86 5.68 0.98
CA PRO A 124 10.43 7.06 1.15
C PRO A 124 9.17 7.16 2.03
N ILE A 125 9.31 6.77 3.30
CA ILE A 125 8.22 6.79 4.28
C ILE A 125 7.93 8.24 4.67
N LEU A 126 6.66 8.63 4.61
CA LEU A 126 6.26 10.03 4.80
C LEU A 126 6.08 10.36 6.28
N LYS A 127 6.44 11.59 6.66
CA LYS A 127 5.87 12.23 7.87
C LYS A 127 4.76 13.16 7.41
N HIS A 128 3.51 12.87 7.78
CA HIS A 128 2.38 13.55 7.15
C HIS A 128 2.09 14.93 7.72
N TYR A 129 2.22 15.08 9.04
CA TYR A 129 1.98 16.34 9.73
C TYR A 129 2.82 16.45 11.01
N THR A 130 2.95 17.66 11.53
CA THR A 130 3.83 18.00 12.66
C THR A 130 3.49 17.25 13.95
N GLY A 131 2.20 16.96 14.16
CA GLY A 131 1.69 16.21 15.32
C GLY A 131 1.88 14.69 15.28
N GLU A 132 2.45 14.11 14.21
CA GLU A 132 2.81 12.68 14.24
C GLU A 132 4.15 12.45 14.95
N PRO A 133 4.25 11.38 15.77
CA PRO A 133 5.49 11.06 16.48
C PRO A 133 6.62 10.65 15.54
N SER A 134 6.30 10.13 14.34
CA SER A 134 7.28 9.62 13.39
C SER A 134 6.72 9.58 11.96
N ARG A 135 7.48 8.98 11.05
CA ARG A 135 7.08 8.64 9.69
C ARG A 135 6.19 7.39 9.69
N TYR A 136 5.22 7.33 8.78
CA TYR A 136 4.28 6.21 8.67
C TYR A 136 4.17 5.66 7.25
N ILE A 137 4.19 4.33 7.15
CA ILE A 137 3.69 3.63 5.97
C ILE A 137 2.17 3.61 6.11
N THR A 138 1.44 4.24 5.19
CA THR A 138 -0.02 4.38 5.26
C THR A 138 -0.77 3.50 4.26
N ALA A 139 -0.12 3.07 3.18
CA ALA A 139 -0.67 2.19 2.15
C ALA A 139 -0.07 0.77 2.20
N GLY A 140 0.23 0.29 3.41
CA GLY A 140 0.74 -1.06 3.63
C GLY A 140 -0.38 -2.04 3.94
N ILE A 141 -0.48 -3.11 3.15
CA ILE A 141 -1.45 -4.19 3.32
C ILE A 141 -0.76 -5.35 4.04
N VAL A 142 -1.16 -5.59 5.28
CA VAL A 142 -0.68 -6.72 6.08
C VAL A 142 -1.45 -7.96 5.66
N ILE A 143 -0.72 -8.93 5.12
CA ILE A 143 -1.23 -10.22 4.69
C ILE A 143 -0.80 -11.28 5.69
N ALA A 144 -1.77 -12.00 6.24
CA ALA A 144 -1.56 -13.09 7.17
C ALA A 144 -2.47 -14.26 6.80
N TYR A 145 -1.94 -15.48 6.86
CA TYR A 145 -2.67 -16.70 6.55
C TYR A 145 -2.42 -17.76 7.63
N ASP A 146 -3.50 -18.40 8.05
CA ASP A 146 -3.51 -19.57 8.93
C ASP A 146 -4.13 -20.71 8.13
N ASP A 147 -3.30 -21.67 7.71
CA ASP A 147 -3.72 -22.77 6.85
C ASP A 147 -4.62 -23.77 7.58
N GLU A 148 -4.31 -24.08 8.84
CA GLU A 148 -5.08 -25.02 9.66
C GLU A 148 -6.54 -24.58 9.78
N ASN A 149 -6.78 -23.28 9.96
CA ASN A 149 -8.10 -22.73 10.18
C ASN A 149 -8.67 -22.01 8.96
N ARG A 150 -7.92 -22.03 7.85
CA ARG A 150 -8.25 -21.35 6.58
C ARG A 150 -8.59 -19.87 6.76
N ILE A 151 -7.93 -19.19 7.70
CA ILE A 151 -8.17 -17.77 7.97
C ILE A 151 -7.16 -16.95 7.16
N PHE A 152 -7.69 -16.18 6.20
CA PHE A 152 -6.94 -15.19 5.43
C PHE A 152 -7.30 -13.78 5.86
N SER A 153 -6.29 -12.96 6.14
CA SER A 153 -6.41 -11.53 6.37
C SER A 153 -5.52 -10.77 5.40
N ALA A 154 -6.10 -9.80 4.70
CA ALA A 154 -5.39 -8.75 3.99
C ALA A 154 -6.06 -7.43 4.39
N SER A 155 -5.33 -6.56 5.08
CA SER A 155 -5.89 -5.31 5.62
C SER A 155 -4.86 -4.19 5.66
N TYR A 156 -5.32 -2.95 5.47
CA TYR A 156 -4.49 -1.77 5.62
C TYR A 156 -4.13 -1.50 7.08
N HIS A 157 -2.86 -1.22 7.32
CA HIS A 157 -2.39 -0.74 8.62
C HIS A 157 -1.40 0.40 8.45
N ARG A 158 -1.57 1.45 9.28
CA ARG A 158 -0.51 2.44 9.48
C ARG A 158 0.61 1.78 10.28
N MET A 159 1.82 1.78 9.73
CA MET A 159 2.99 1.18 10.35
C MET A 159 4.07 2.23 10.57
N MET A 160 4.61 2.26 11.79
CA MET A 160 5.69 3.16 12.19
C MET A 160 6.99 2.36 12.32
N PRO A 161 8.07 2.73 11.62
CA PRO A 161 9.39 2.18 11.91
C PRO A 161 9.87 2.61 13.30
N VAL A 162 10.31 1.63 14.09
CA VAL A 162 10.88 1.83 15.44
C VAL A 162 12.35 1.40 15.52
N SER A 163 12.82 0.64 14.54
CA SER A 163 14.22 0.27 14.36
C SER A 163 14.50 0.10 12.85
N LYS A 164 15.72 -0.32 12.50
CA LYS A 164 16.08 -0.65 11.10
C LYS A 164 15.17 -1.73 10.49
N ASN A 165 14.79 -2.73 11.27
CA ASN A 165 14.07 -3.92 10.81
C ASN A 165 12.77 -4.20 11.59
N SER A 166 12.27 -3.25 12.38
CA SER A 166 11.05 -3.41 13.17
C SER A 166 10.05 -2.28 12.91
N LEU A 167 8.80 -2.67 12.74
CA LEU A 167 7.64 -1.78 12.58
C LEU A 167 6.66 -2.04 13.70
N VAL A 168 5.96 -1.01 14.15
CA VAL A 168 4.78 -1.15 15.03
C VAL A 168 3.52 -0.71 14.30
N LEU A 169 2.41 -1.38 14.58
CA LEU A 169 1.11 -1.07 14.00
C LEU A 169 0.00 -1.29 15.02
N ARG A 170 -1.12 -0.59 14.82
CA ARG A 170 -2.33 -0.83 15.60
C ARG A 170 -3.16 -1.92 14.92
N ILE A 171 -3.59 -2.88 15.73
CA ILE A 171 -4.55 -3.91 15.32
C ILE A 171 -5.89 -3.58 16.00
N VAL A 172 -6.95 -3.50 15.22
CA VAL A 172 -8.31 -3.25 15.74
C VAL A 172 -8.92 -4.55 16.22
N GLU A 173 -9.46 -4.55 17.43
CA GLU A 173 -10.07 -5.69 18.09
C GLU A 173 -11.21 -6.30 17.25
N GLY A 174 -11.35 -7.62 17.34
CA GLY A 174 -12.40 -8.37 16.66
C GLY A 174 -12.23 -8.56 15.15
N ARG A 175 -11.30 -7.84 14.48
CA ARG A 175 -10.97 -8.01 13.05
C ARG A 175 -10.18 -9.30 12.79
N LYS A 176 -10.08 -9.70 11.51
CA LYS A 176 -9.41 -10.95 11.11
C LYS A 176 -7.95 -11.03 11.61
N LEU A 177 -7.15 -9.98 11.37
CA LEU A 177 -5.77 -9.93 11.85
C LEU A 177 -5.68 -10.03 13.38
N HIS A 178 -6.57 -9.37 14.14
CA HIS A 178 -6.62 -9.49 15.60
C HIS A 178 -6.84 -10.94 16.05
N ARG A 179 -7.79 -11.65 15.43
CA ARG A 179 -8.06 -13.06 15.76
C ARG A 179 -6.85 -13.95 15.46
N LEU A 180 -6.16 -13.70 14.35
CA LEU A 180 -4.92 -14.41 14.01
C LEU A 180 -3.82 -14.17 15.05
N VAL A 181 -3.61 -12.92 15.47
CA VAL A 181 -2.62 -12.59 16.51
C VAL A 181 -2.96 -13.23 17.85
N LYS A 182 -4.21 -13.11 18.31
CA LYS A 182 -4.65 -13.73 19.57
C LYS A 182 -4.47 -15.25 19.59
N ARG A 183 -4.65 -15.90 18.44
CA ARG A 183 -4.42 -17.33 18.28
C ARG A 183 -2.93 -17.66 18.37
N ALA A 184 -2.09 -16.97 17.60
CA ALA A 184 -0.64 -17.17 17.65
C ALA A 184 -0.08 -16.96 19.07
N GLU A 185 -0.58 -15.95 19.80
CA GLU A 185 -0.27 -15.72 21.22
C GLU A 185 -0.67 -16.92 22.10
N LYS A 186 -1.89 -17.46 21.94
CA LYS A 186 -2.37 -18.65 22.69
C LYS A 186 -1.51 -19.88 22.41
N GLU A 187 -1.07 -20.04 21.16
CA GLU A 187 -0.21 -21.11 20.69
C GLU A 187 1.28 -20.87 20.98
N ARG A 188 1.63 -19.73 21.62
CA ARG A 188 3.01 -19.32 21.95
C ARG A 188 3.95 -19.35 20.74
N ARG A 189 3.45 -18.93 19.58
CA ARG A 189 4.22 -18.82 18.35
C ARG A 189 4.13 -17.42 17.76
N GLU A 190 5.07 -17.12 16.88
CA GLU A 190 5.01 -15.92 16.06
C GLU A 190 3.98 -16.08 14.92
N LEU A 191 3.28 -15.00 14.60
CA LEU A 191 2.47 -14.92 13.39
C LEU A 191 3.34 -14.40 12.25
N LYS A 192 3.64 -15.27 11.27
CA LYS A 192 4.30 -14.84 10.04
C LYS A 192 3.34 -13.98 9.21
N VAL A 193 3.84 -12.84 8.74
CA VAL A 193 3.08 -11.89 7.92
C VAL A 193 3.91 -11.40 6.75
N ALA A 194 3.24 -10.95 5.69
CA ALA A 194 3.84 -10.17 4.63
C ALA A 194 3.23 -8.75 4.63
N VAL A 195 4.03 -7.74 4.30
CA VAL A 195 3.56 -6.38 4.10
C VAL A 195 3.70 -6.04 2.62
N SER A 196 2.57 -5.83 1.94
CA SER A 196 2.54 -5.46 0.53
C SER A 196 2.32 -3.96 0.36
N ILE A 197 3.14 -3.31 -0.46
CA ILE A 197 3.05 -1.88 -0.81
C ILE A 197 3.06 -1.79 -2.34
N GLY A 198 2.14 -1.00 -2.92
CA GLY A 198 2.03 -0.88 -4.39
C GLY A 198 1.40 -2.12 -5.03
N SER A 199 0.36 -2.67 -4.40
CA SER A 199 -0.39 -3.84 -4.89
C SER A 199 -1.29 -3.52 -6.09
N GLU A 200 -1.94 -4.55 -6.64
CA GLU A 200 -2.94 -4.38 -7.69
C GLU A 200 -4.23 -3.73 -7.20
N LEU A 201 -5.03 -3.24 -8.15
CA LEU A 201 -6.29 -2.52 -7.89
C LEU A 201 -7.25 -3.30 -6.98
N GLY A 202 -7.47 -4.58 -7.25
CA GLY A 202 -8.43 -5.41 -6.51
C GLY A 202 -8.00 -5.74 -5.07
N LEU A 203 -6.73 -5.51 -4.72
CA LEU A 203 -6.27 -5.58 -3.33
C LEU A 203 -6.32 -4.21 -2.64
N ILE A 204 -6.22 -3.13 -3.43
CA ILE A 204 -6.17 -1.76 -2.92
C ILE A 204 -7.56 -1.16 -2.65
N ILE A 205 -8.58 -1.56 -3.42
CA ILE A 205 -9.98 -1.07 -3.39
C ILE A 205 -10.92 -2.19 -2.94
#